data_AF-A0A2M7H6F7-F1
#
_entry.id   AF-A0A2M7H6F7-F1
#
_cell.length_a   1.000
_cell.length_b   1.000
_cell.length_c   1.000
_cell.angle_alpha   90.00
_cell.angle_beta   90.00
_cell.angle_gamma   90.00
#
_symmetry.space_group_name_H-M   'P 1'
#
loop_
_entity.id
_entity.type
_entity.pdbx_description
1 polymer ?
#
loop_
_entity_poly.entity_id
_entity_poly.type
_entity_poly.pdbx_seq_one_letter_code
_entity_poly.pdbx_strand_id
1 'polypeptide(L)'
;MEFDIAVLPGDGIGPEVITQAVKVLQVVGEKFGHKFHFHAGLVGGSAIDKQGMALSEETLKMCKQCDAVLFGAVGGPKWDNLQAKVHPEDGLLALRKELGLFANLRPVKVFPMLVNSTTLKPEVIEDVDLVIVRELTGGLYFGQPKKRWQTPEGRQAVDTLFYSEGEIERILRVGFELARSRSKKLISVDKANILESSRLWRQIA
;
A
#
# COMPACT_ATOMS: atom_id res chain seq x y z
N MET A 1 16.24 -6.77 21.30
CA MET A 1 16.13 -5.46 20.62
C MET A 1 14.81 -4.82 21.02
N GLU A 2 14.75 -3.49 21.07
CA GLU A 2 13.51 -2.75 21.28
C GLU A 2 13.09 -2.10 19.96
N PHE A 3 11.78 -2.09 19.67
CA PHE A 3 11.22 -1.49 18.47
C PHE A 3 9.96 -0.69 18.80
N ASP A 4 9.84 0.48 18.21
CA ASP A 4 8.66 1.33 18.25
C ASP A 4 7.75 1.05 17.05
N ILE A 5 6.49 0.66 17.29
CA ILE A 5 5.52 0.31 16.26
C ILE A 5 4.33 1.26 16.34
N ALA A 6 4.14 2.07 15.29
CA ALA A 6 2.91 2.83 15.11
C ALA A 6 1.78 1.88 14.72
N VAL A 7 0.69 1.86 15.49
CA VAL A 7 -0.48 1.02 15.25
C VAL A 7 -1.62 1.91 14.77
N LEU A 8 -2.07 1.67 13.54
CA LEU A 8 -3.15 2.41 12.89
C LEU A 8 -4.32 1.47 12.59
N PRO A 9 -5.26 1.28 13.53
CA PRO A 9 -6.35 0.31 13.38
C PRO A 9 -7.32 0.64 12.23
N GLY A 10 -7.64 1.92 12.08
CA GLY A 10 -8.54 2.45 11.06
C GLY A 10 -10.00 1.99 11.24
N ASP A 11 -10.64 1.61 10.13
CA ASP A 11 -12.09 1.48 9.98
C ASP A 11 -12.56 0.02 9.86
N GLY A 12 -13.86 -0.21 10.03
CA GLY A 12 -14.50 -1.52 9.84
C GLY A 12 -13.91 -2.59 10.76
N ILE A 13 -13.47 -3.71 10.19
CA ILE A 13 -12.82 -4.81 10.92
C ILE A 13 -11.38 -4.52 11.36
N GLY A 14 -10.81 -3.39 10.92
CA GLY A 14 -9.43 -2.99 11.19
C GLY A 14 -9.02 -3.10 12.68
N PRO A 15 -9.79 -2.52 13.62
CA PRO A 15 -9.53 -2.66 15.06
C PRO A 15 -9.47 -4.10 15.59
N GLU A 16 -10.36 -4.96 15.10
CA GLU A 16 -10.46 -6.35 15.56
C GLU A 16 -9.22 -7.15 15.12
N VAL A 17 -8.85 -7.06 13.84
CA VAL A 17 -7.70 -7.81 13.30
C VAL A 17 -6.38 -7.29 13.84
N ILE A 18 -6.25 -5.97 14.04
CA ILE A 18 -5.03 -5.34 14.58
C ILE A 18 -4.82 -5.73 16.03
N THR A 19 -5.90 -5.83 16.82
CA THR A 19 -5.82 -6.28 18.20
C THR A 19 -5.25 -7.70 18.29
N GLN A 20 -5.64 -8.61 17.38
CA GLN A 20 -5.06 -9.96 17.38
C GLN A 20 -3.62 -9.97 16.86
N ALA A 21 -3.30 -9.15 15.86
CA ALA A 21 -1.92 -9.02 15.36
C ALA A 21 -0.94 -8.55 16.46
N VAL A 22 -1.35 -7.56 17.27
CA VAL A 22 -0.56 -7.07 18.41
C VAL A 22 -0.30 -8.18 19.43
N LYS A 23 -1.32 -8.98 19.79
CA LYS A 23 -1.14 -10.12 20.72
C LYS A 23 -0.10 -11.12 20.20
N VAL A 24 -0.17 -11.47 18.91
CA VAL A 24 0.79 -12.40 18.30
C VAL A 24 2.20 -11.80 18.31
N LEU A 25 2.35 -10.52 17.98
CA LEU A 25 3.64 -9.82 18.03
C LEU A 25 4.24 -9.81 19.44
N GLN A 26 3.43 -9.59 20.47
CA GLN A 26 3.89 -9.64 21.87
C GLN A 26 4.45 -11.03 22.22
N VAL A 27 3.71 -12.11 21.90
CA VAL A 27 4.15 -13.49 22.15
C VAL A 27 5.43 -13.82 21.39
N VAL A 28 5.56 -13.37 20.14
CA VAL A 28 6.80 -13.53 19.36
C VAL A 28 7.94 -12.74 20.02
N GLY A 29 7.68 -11.52 20.49
CA GLY A 29 8.66 -10.70 21.19
C GLY A 29 9.22 -11.39 22.43
N GLU A 30 8.33 -11.88 23.30
CA GLU A 30 8.70 -12.65 24.50
C GLU A 30 9.54 -13.88 24.16
N LYS A 31 9.12 -14.64 23.14
CA LYS A 31 9.79 -15.88 22.74
C LYS A 31 11.22 -15.66 22.23
N PHE A 32 11.46 -14.57 21.52
CA PHE A 32 12.75 -14.31 20.85
C PHE A 32 13.57 -13.18 21.51
N GLY A 33 13.14 -12.65 22.65
CA GLY A 33 13.86 -11.59 23.37
C GLY A 33 13.80 -10.23 22.69
N HIS A 34 12.68 -9.91 22.03
CA HIS A 34 12.38 -8.59 21.50
C HIS A 34 11.30 -7.90 22.32
N LYS A 35 11.39 -6.57 22.42
CA LYS A 35 10.36 -5.74 23.07
C LYS A 35 9.74 -4.82 22.01
N PHE A 36 8.41 -4.80 21.97
CA PHE A 36 7.65 -3.96 21.06
C PHE A 36 6.88 -2.92 21.85
N HIS A 37 7.12 -1.64 21.54
CA HIS A 37 6.39 -0.51 22.10
C HIS A 37 5.35 -0.05 21.07
N PHE A 38 4.07 -0.14 21.42
CA PHE A 38 2.99 0.14 20.48
C PHE A 38 2.40 1.53 20.70
N HIS A 39 2.38 2.34 19.65
CA HIS A 39 1.87 3.72 19.67
C HIS A 39 0.62 3.82 18.79
N ALA A 40 -0.56 3.98 19.39
CA ALA A 40 -1.82 3.98 18.65
C ALA A 40 -2.12 5.36 18.04
N GLY A 41 -2.49 5.39 16.76
CA GLY A 41 -2.90 6.59 16.04
C GLY A 41 -4.22 6.41 15.29
N LEU A 42 -4.83 7.52 14.87
CA LEU A 42 -6.08 7.53 14.11
C LEU A 42 -5.79 7.67 12.61
N VAL A 43 -6.54 6.92 11.79
CA VAL A 43 -6.47 7.03 10.33
C VAL A 43 -7.83 6.70 9.70
N GLY A 44 -8.06 7.19 8.50
CA GLY A 44 -9.27 6.91 7.71
C GLY A 44 -10.50 7.59 8.27
N GLY A 45 -11.65 6.92 8.15
CA GLY A 45 -12.95 7.40 8.63
C GLY A 45 -12.97 7.70 10.12
N SER A 46 -12.29 6.89 10.93
CA SER A 46 -12.15 7.09 12.37
C SER A 46 -11.43 8.41 12.73
N ALA A 47 -10.46 8.83 11.90
CA ALA A 47 -9.80 10.12 12.02
C ALA A 47 -10.70 11.25 11.51
N ILE A 48 -11.43 11.04 10.40
CA ILE A 48 -12.39 12.03 9.88
C ILE A 48 -13.45 12.36 10.92
N ASP A 49 -14.02 11.35 11.57
CA ASP A 49 -15.06 11.52 12.57
C ASP A 49 -14.58 12.32 13.81
N LYS A 50 -13.32 12.15 14.20
CA LYS A 50 -12.76 12.75 15.42
C LYS A 50 -12.03 14.07 15.19
N GLN A 51 -11.41 14.23 14.02
CA GLN A 51 -10.45 15.30 13.74
C GLN A 51 -10.79 16.05 12.43
N GLY A 52 -11.78 15.62 11.67
CA GLY A 52 -12.18 16.23 10.40
C GLY A 52 -11.22 15.96 9.23
N MET A 53 -10.22 15.10 9.41
CA MET A 53 -9.20 14.75 8.41
C MET A 53 -8.86 13.26 8.45
N ALA A 54 -8.49 12.67 7.31
CA ALA A 54 -8.20 11.23 7.20
C ALA A 54 -6.85 10.81 7.80
N LEU A 55 -5.93 11.75 7.98
CA LEU A 55 -4.64 11.57 8.63
C LEU A 55 -4.18 12.90 9.22
N SER A 56 -3.97 12.96 10.54
CA SER A 56 -3.46 14.14 11.21
C SER A 56 -1.94 14.26 11.16
N GLU A 57 -1.42 15.48 11.26
CA GLU A 57 0.01 15.75 11.37
C GLU A 57 0.64 15.05 12.57
N GLU A 58 -0.08 15.00 13.70
CA GLU A 58 0.34 14.28 14.90
C GLU A 58 0.55 12.79 14.62
N THR A 59 -0.43 12.14 13.99
CA THR A 59 -0.33 10.71 13.62
C THR A 59 0.81 10.49 12.63
N LEU A 60 0.95 11.36 11.63
CA LEU A 60 2.04 11.25 10.66
C LEU A 60 3.42 11.40 11.31
N LYS A 61 3.56 12.35 12.24
CA LYS A 61 4.80 12.56 12.99
C LYS A 61 5.15 11.34 13.83
N MET A 62 4.17 10.75 14.53
CA MET A 62 4.34 9.50 15.26
C MET A 62 4.82 8.38 14.34
N CYS A 63 4.21 8.20 13.16
CA CYS A 63 4.65 7.20 12.19
C CYS A 63 6.08 7.43 11.69
N LYS A 64 6.50 8.68 11.49
CA LYS A 64 7.88 9.03 11.09
C LYS A 64 8.92 8.77 12.19
N GLN A 65 8.48 8.67 13.46
CA GLN A 65 9.34 8.41 14.61
C GLN A 65 9.42 6.92 15.00
N CYS A 66 8.51 6.08 14.48
CA CYS A 66 8.49 4.65 14.76
C CYS A 66 9.35 3.87 13.74
N ASP A 67 9.82 2.69 14.14
CA ASP A 67 10.57 1.77 13.27
C ASP A 67 9.67 1.11 12.21
N ALA A 68 8.40 0.89 12.55
CA ALA A 68 7.42 0.26 11.68
C ALA A 68 5.99 0.80 11.89
N VAL A 69 5.16 0.62 10.87
CA VAL A 69 3.72 0.92 10.93
C VAL A 69 2.92 -0.35 10.71
N LEU A 70 2.06 -0.70 11.68
CA LEU A 70 1.08 -1.76 11.60
C LEU A 70 -0.29 -1.15 11.28
N PHE A 71 -0.77 -1.37 10.07
CA PHE A 71 -1.99 -0.75 9.53
C PHE A 71 -3.11 -1.77 9.36
N GLY A 72 -4.33 -1.44 9.81
CA GLY A 72 -5.52 -2.27 9.68
C GLY A 72 -6.24 -2.09 8.34
N ALA A 73 -7.37 -1.41 8.36
CA ALA A 73 -8.19 -1.14 7.17
C ALA A 73 -8.68 0.31 7.18
N VAL A 74 -9.04 0.86 6.02
CA VAL A 74 -9.70 2.17 5.92
C VAL A 74 -10.84 2.10 4.92
N GLY A 75 -11.83 2.96 5.10
CA GLY A 75 -12.99 3.07 4.22
C GLY A 75 -14.27 2.56 4.86
N GLY A 76 -15.41 2.93 4.26
CA GLY A 76 -16.72 2.45 4.64
C GLY A 76 -17.84 3.31 4.09
N PRO A 77 -19.07 2.76 3.94
CA PRO A 77 -20.19 3.43 3.27
C PRO A 77 -20.55 4.81 3.85
N LYS A 78 -20.23 5.05 5.12
CA LYS A 78 -20.44 6.34 5.79
C LYS A 78 -19.70 7.50 5.10
N TRP A 79 -18.54 7.24 4.48
CA TRP A 79 -17.67 8.27 3.90
C TRP A 79 -17.60 8.20 2.36
N ASP A 80 -18.46 7.42 1.70
CA ASP A 80 -18.44 7.15 0.24
C ASP A 80 -19.04 8.29 -0.63
N ASN A 81 -19.40 9.43 -0.04
CA ASN A 81 -19.90 10.55 -0.82
C ASN A 81 -18.79 11.10 -1.73
N LEU A 82 -18.93 10.91 -3.04
CA LEU A 82 -17.97 11.39 -4.06
C LEU A 82 -17.77 12.91 -4.10
N GLN A 83 -18.67 13.68 -3.46
CA GLN A 83 -18.55 15.14 -3.32
C GLN A 83 -17.86 15.57 -2.03
N ALA A 84 -17.55 14.63 -1.12
CA ALA A 84 -16.81 14.94 0.10
C ALA A 84 -15.43 15.49 -0.26
N LYS A 85 -14.93 16.41 0.59
CA LYS A 85 -13.59 16.99 0.44
C LYS A 85 -12.47 16.07 0.93
N VAL A 86 -12.82 15.10 1.77
CA VAL A 86 -11.90 14.18 2.42
C VAL A 86 -12.52 12.79 2.42
N HIS A 87 -11.76 11.81 1.97
CA HIS A 87 -12.10 10.40 1.97
C HIS A 87 -11.11 9.61 2.84
N PRO A 88 -11.51 8.49 3.45
CA PRO A 88 -10.61 7.67 4.26
C PRO A 88 -9.32 7.27 3.53
N GLU A 89 -9.40 7.00 2.24
CA GLU A 89 -8.29 6.58 1.37
C GLU A 89 -7.24 7.69 1.20
N ASP A 90 -7.61 8.96 1.35
CA ASP A 90 -6.67 10.08 1.30
C ASP A 90 -5.59 9.94 2.37
N GLY A 91 -5.97 9.48 3.57
CA GLY A 91 -5.04 9.22 4.66
C GLY A 91 -4.04 8.12 4.32
N LEU A 92 -4.48 7.04 3.66
CA LEU A 92 -3.61 5.95 3.23
C LEU A 92 -2.64 6.38 2.13
N LEU A 93 -3.10 7.16 1.15
CA LEU A 93 -2.26 7.67 0.07
C LEU A 93 -1.24 8.68 0.59
N ALA A 94 -1.67 9.60 1.48
CA ALA A 94 -0.78 10.55 2.14
C ALA A 94 0.29 9.83 2.96
N LEU A 95 -0.09 8.84 3.79
CA LEU A 95 0.85 8.08 4.60
C LEU A 95 1.94 7.39 3.75
N ARG A 96 1.55 6.73 2.64
CA ARG A 96 2.49 6.07 1.73
C ARG A 96 3.48 7.05 1.11
N LYS A 97 2.99 8.21 0.66
CA LYS A 97 3.82 9.24 0.02
C LYS A 97 4.77 9.88 1.03
N GLU A 98 4.24 10.29 2.18
CA GLU A 98 4.99 11.01 3.22
C GLU A 98 6.05 10.16 3.93
N LEU A 99 5.85 8.85 3.98
CA LEU A 99 6.85 7.89 4.47
C LEU A 99 7.77 7.37 3.36
N GLY A 100 7.59 7.79 2.11
CA GLY A 100 8.41 7.35 0.99
C GLY A 100 8.31 5.85 0.68
N LEU A 101 7.18 5.20 1.00
CA LEU A 101 6.98 3.75 0.89
C LEU A 101 6.70 3.32 -0.56
N PHE A 102 7.71 3.46 -1.43
CA PHE A 102 7.57 3.24 -2.88
C PHE A 102 7.38 1.77 -3.28
N ALA A 103 7.88 0.81 -2.51
CA ALA A 103 7.82 -0.60 -2.83
C ALA A 103 6.67 -1.31 -2.10
N ASN A 104 5.61 -1.66 -2.83
CA ASN A 104 4.54 -2.49 -2.30
C ASN A 104 4.77 -3.96 -2.67
N LEU A 105 4.99 -4.80 -1.66
CA LEU A 105 5.15 -6.24 -1.82
C LEU A 105 3.83 -6.95 -1.52
N ARG A 106 3.34 -7.76 -2.46
CA ARG A 106 2.13 -8.58 -2.29
C ARG A 106 2.43 -10.04 -2.62
N PRO A 107 2.86 -10.85 -1.64
CA PRO A 107 3.02 -12.28 -1.83
C PRO A 107 1.66 -12.93 -2.09
N VAL A 108 1.61 -13.81 -3.09
CA VAL A 108 0.46 -14.66 -3.43
C VAL A 108 0.96 -16.09 -3.39
N LYS A 109 0.49 -16.81 -2.38
CA LYS A 109 0.83 -18.21 -2.14
C LYS A 109 -0.43 -19.00 -1.89
N VAL A 110 -0.56 -20.14 -2.57
CA VAL A 110 -1.62 -21.10 -2.29
C VAL A 110 -1.18 -21.98 -1.13
N PHE A 111 -2.03 -22.08 -0.11
CA PHE A 111 -1.84 -23.04 0.98
C PHE A 111 -2.53 -24.36 0.60
N PRO A 112 -1.89 -25.53 0.83
CA PRO A 112 -2.48 -26.82 0.46
C PRO A 112 -3.91 -27.03 0.99
N MET A 113 -4.17 -26.57 2.22
CA MET A 113 -5.49 -26.65 2.86
C MET A 113 -6.57 -25.75 2.23
N LEU A 114 -6.19 -24.80 1.37
CA LEU A 114 -7.07 -23.83 0.72
C LEU A 114 -7.14 -24.00 -0.81
N VAL A 115 -6.52 -25.05 -1.37
CA VAL A 115 -6.47 -25.25 -2.84
C VAL A 115 -7.86 -25.37 -3.47
N ASN A 116 -8.85 -25.85 -2.72
CA ASN A 116 -10.23 -25.99 -3.18
C ASN A 116 -11.10 -24.75 -2.92
N SER A 117 -10.52 -23.65 -2.43
CA SER A 117 -11.25 -22.39 -2.16
C SER A 117 -11.24 -21.41 -3.34
N THR A 118 -10.64 -21.79 -4.47
CA THR A 118 -10.59 -20.99 -5.70
C THR A 118 -11.52 -21.56 -6.77
N THR A 119 -11.81 -20.76 -7.80
CA THR A 119 -12.53 -21.20 -9.01
C THR A 119 -11.61 -21.86 -10.04
N LEU A 120 -10.30 -21.80 -9.86
CA LEU A 120 -9.31 -22.45 -10.72
C LEU A 120 -9.16 -23.93 -10.35
N LYS A 121 -8.86 -24.76 -11.34
CA LYS A 121 -8.60 -26.18 -11.09
C LYS A 121 -7.34 -26.33 -10.22
N PRO A 122 -7.33 -27.25 -9.23
CA PRO A 122 -6.19 -27.43 -8.32
C PRO A 122 -4.84 -27.59 -9.02
N GLU A 123 -4.79 -28.39 -10.09
CA GLU A 123 -3.56 -28.67 -10.86
C GLU A 123 -2.95 -27.43 -11.55
N VAL A 124 -3.70 -26.31 -11.63
CA VAL A 124 -3.20 -25.04 -12.17
C VAL A 124 -2.53 -24.19 -11.10
N ILE A 125 -2.91 -24.37 -9.82
CA ILE A 125 -2.58 -23.42 -8.74
C ILE A 125 -1.79 -24.00 -7.56
N GLU A 126 -1.66 -25.33 -7.48
CA GLU A 126 -1.08 -26.05 -6.32
C GLU A 126 0.32 -25.53 -5.92
N ASP A 127 1.13 -25.09 -6.89
CA ASP A 127 2.50 -24.58 -6.67
C ASP A 127 2.63 -23.05 -6.85
N VAL A 128 1.53 -22.31 -6.86
CA VAL A 128 1.59 -20.84 -7.02
C VAL A 128 2.26 -20.21 -5.80
N ASP A 129 3.45 -19.63 -6.04
CA ASP A 129 4.23 -18.84 -5.08
C ASP A 129 4.94 -17.68 -5.80
N LEU A 130 4.26 -16.54 -5.88
CA LEU A 130 4.76 -15.32 -6.52
C LEU A 130 4.68 -14.13 -5.60
N VAL A 131 5.44 -13.08 -5.91
CA VAL A 131 5.34 -11.78 -5.23
C VAL A 131 5.15 -10.71 -6.28
N ILE A 132 4.08 -9.94 -6.15
CA ILE A 132 3.90 -8.73 -6.95
C ILE A 132 4.66 -7.61 -6.27
N VAL A 133 5.59 -7.00 -7.00
CA VAL A 133 6.33 -5.80 -6.59
C VAL A 133 5.73 -4.63 -7.36
N ARG A 134 5.04 -3.74 -6.65
CA ARG A 134 4.30 -2.62 -7.23
C ARG A 134 4.90 -1.30 -6.76
N GLU A 135 5.16 -0.40 -7.71
CA GLU A 135 5.47 1.01 -7.42
C GLU A 135 4.23 1.71 -6.82
N LEU A 136 4.41 2.39 -5.70
CA LEU A 136 3.33 2.84 -4.82
C LEU A 136 3.29 4.36 -4.58
N THR A 137 4.31 5.14 -4.95
CA THR A 137 4.38 6.57 -4.63
C THR A 137 4.48 7.49 -5.84
N GLY A 138 4.53 6.95 -7.06
CA GLY A 138 4.51 7.69 -8.33
C GLY A 138 3.33 7.32 -9.24
N GLY A 139 3.54 7.44 -10.55
CA GLY A 139 2.57 7.01 -11.56
C GLY A 139 1.29 7.84 -11.59
N LEU A 140 0.23 7.23 -12.12
CA LEU A 140 -1.08 7.88 -12.34
C LEU A 140 -1.74 8.38 -11.04
N TYR A 141 -1.34 7.84 -9.89
CA TYR A 141 -1.96 8.20 -8.61
C TYR A 141 -1.57 9.60 -8.16
N PHE A 142 -0.30 9.98 -8.39
CA PHE A 142 0.29 11.21 -7.88
C PHE A 142 0.71 12.21 -8.97
N GLY A 143 0.72 11.80 -10.24
CA GLY A 143 1.08 12.65 -11.37
C GLY A 143 0.14 13.86 -11.53
N GLN A 144 0.73 14.98 -11.96
CA GLN A 144 0.03 16.25 -12.19
C GLN A 144 0.20 16.68 -13.66
N PRO A 145 -0.79 17.36 -14.25
CA PRO A 145 -2.05 17.82 -13.64
C PRO A 145 -3.08 16.71 -13.37
N LYS A 146 -3.87 16.89 -12.31
CA LYS A 146 -5.02 16.07 -11.95
C LYS A 146 -6.22 16.95 -11.58
N LYS A 147 -7.20 17.09 -12.49
CA LYS A 147 -8.32 18.02 -12.30
C LYS A 147 -9.53 17.68 -13.16
N ARG A 148 -10.69 18.25 -12.77
CA ARG A 148 -11.94 18.25 -13.52
C ARG A 148 -12.39 19.69 -13.76
N TRP A 149 -12.95 19.99 -14.93
CA TRP A 149 -13.46 21.32 -15.25
C TRP A 149 -14.67 21.25 -16.19
N GLN A 150 -15.44 22.35 -16.24
CA GLN A 150 -16.57 22.52 -17.15
C GLN A 150 -16.11 23.34 -18.37
N THR A 151 -16.52 22.91 -19.56
CA THR A 151 -16.36 23.61 -20.83
C THR A 151 -17.75 23.86 -21.43
N PRO A 152 -17.89 24.75 -22.44
CA PRO A 152 -19.13 24.88 -23.20
C PRO A 152 -19.61 23.55 -23.80
N GLU A 153 -18.69 22.64 -24.13
CA GLU A 153 -18.97 21.33 -24.72
C GLU A 153 -19.26 20.22 -23.68
N GLY A 154 -19.09 20.50 -22.39
CA GLY A 154 -19.35 19.55 -21.30
C GLY A 154 -18.26 19.46 -20.25
N ARG A 155 -18.34 18.43 -19.40
CA ARG A 155 -17.36 18.17 -18.34
C ARG A 155 -16.14 17.45 -18.91
N GLN A 156 -14.96 17.90 -18.51
CA GLN A 156 -13.67 17.29 -18.86
C GLN A 156 -12.88 16.94 -17.59
N ALA A 157 -11.99 15.97 -17.70
CA ALA A 157 -11.11 15.51 -16.63
C ALA A 157 -9.75 15.09 -17.19
N VAL A 158 -8.71 15.22 -16.37
CA VAL A 158 -7.37 14.73 -16.68
C VAL A 158 -6.74 14.11 -15.44
N ASP A 159 -6.03 13.01 -15.65
CA ASP A 159 -5.09 12.38 -14.73
C ASP A 159 -3.79 12.12 -15.51
N THR A 160 -2.64 12.33 -14.88
CA THR A 160 -1.33 12.24 -15.55
C THR A 160 -0.55 11.02 -15.09
N LEU A 161 -0.20 10.12 -16.01
CA LEU A 161 0.72 9.03 -15.75
C LEU A 161 2.16 9.51 -15.97
N PHE A 162 2.89 9.74 -14.89
CA PHE A 162 4.27 10.20 -14.91
C PHE A 162 5.18 9.28 -14.10
N TYR A 163 6.38 9.05 -14.63
CA TYR A 163 7.48 8.41 -13.93
C TYR A 163 8.79 9.06 -14.33
N SER A 164 9.67 9.26 -13.36
CA SER A 164 11.09 9.58 -13.59
C SER A 164 11.94 8.30 -13.60
N GLU A 165 13.12 8.37 -14.21
CA GLU A 165 14.08 7.26 -14.24
C GLU A 165 14.41 6.76 -12.83
N GLY A 166 14.69 7.66 -11.88
CA GLY A 166 15.00 7.28 -10.49
C GLY A 166 13.85 6.59 -9.75
N GLU A 167 12.59 6.92 -10.06
CA GLU A 167 11.43 6.23 -9.48
C GLU A 167 11.29 4.80 -10.00
N ILE A 168 11.63 4.58 -11.27
CA ILE A 168 11.60 3.27 -11.93
C ILE A 168 12.78 2.43 -11.45
N GLU A 169 13.98 3.01 -11.40
CA GLU A 169 15.20 2.32 -11.00
C GLU A 169 15.09 1.74 -9.59
N ARG A 170 14.63 2.54 -8.61
CA ARG A 170 14.53 2.08 -7.21
C ARG A 170 13.58 0.90 -7.02
N ILE A 171 12.46 0.85 -7.75
CA ILE A 171 11.50 -0.25 -7.63
C ILE A 171 11.99 -1.50 -8.36
N LEU A 172 12.66 -1.34 -9.50
CA LEU A 172 13.31 -2.45 -10.20
C LEU A 172 14.41 -3.07 -9.34
N ARG A 173 15.26 -2.27 -8.67
CA ARG A 173 16.27 -2.77 -7.74
C ARG A 173 15.67 -3.67 -6.67
N VAL A 174 14.57 -3.24 -6.02
CA VAL A 174 13.83 -4.08 -5.07
C VAL A 174 13.34 -5.38 -5.71
N GLY A 175 12.79 -5.31 -6.94
CA GLY A 175 12.37 -6.48 -7.69
C GLY A 175 13.50 -7.48 -7.97
N PHE A 176 14.66 -6.99 -8.42
CA PHE A 176 15.85 -7.81 -8.67
C PHE A 176 16.42 -8.42 -7.38
N GLU A 177 16.53 -7.65 -6.30
CA GLU A 177 16.99 -8.14 -4.99
C GLU A 177 16.07 -9.23 -4.45
N LEU A 178 14.75 -9.04 -4.54
CA LEU A 178 13.77 -10.05 -4.13
C LEU A 178 13.82 -11.29 -5.02
N ALA A 179 13.99 -11.13 -6.33
CA ALA A 179 14.14 -12.27 -7.24
C ALA A 179 15.40 -13.08 -6.91
N ARG A 180 16.51 -12.43 -6.51
CA ARG A 180 17.77 -13.10 -6.15
C ARG A 180 17.64 -14.02 -4.93
N SER A 181 16.81 -13.68 -3.95
CA SER A 181 16.55 -14.51 -2.76
C SER A 181 15.46 -15.57 -2.99
N ARG A 182 14.86 -15.60 -4.19
CA ARG A 182 13.81 -16.53 -4.61
C ARG A 182 14.28 -17.38 -5.80
N SER A 183 13.42 -17.55 -6.82
CA SER A 183 13.68 -18.39 -8.00
C SER A 183 14.56 -17.73 -9.07
N LYS A 184 15.14 -16.55 -8.79
CA LYS A 184 15.95 -15.75 -9.73
C LYS A 184 15.22 -15.44 -11.05
N LYS A 185 13.89 -15.36 -11.01
CA LYS A 185 13.02 -14.98 -12.12
C LYS A 185 12.33 -13.67 -11.78
N LEU A 186 12.42 -12.70 -12.68
CA LEU A 186 11.72 -11.42 -12.60
C LEU A 186 10.96 -11.21 -13.92
N ILE A 187 9.71 -10.77 -13.83
CA ILE A 187 8.89 -10.41 -14.98
C ILE A 187 8.49 -8.94 -14.81
N SER A 188 9.00 -8.08 -15.70
CA SER A 188 8.58 -6.68 -15.78
C SER A 188 7.31 -6.60 -16.63
N VAL A 189 6.25 -5.98 -16.10
CA VAL A 189 4.94 -5.86 -16.76
C VAL A 189 4.67 -4.39 -17.07
N ASP A 190 4.42 -4.07 -18.33
CA ASP A 190 4.21 -2.71 -18.81
C ASP A 190 3.30 -2.68 -20.05
N LYS A 191 3.00 -1.47 -20.57
CA LYS A 191 2.27 -1.25 -21.83
C LYS A 191 3.10 -0.47 -22.86
N ALA A 192 4.36 -0.85 -23.06
CA ALA A 192 5.33 -0.15 -23.92
C ALA A 192 4.94 -0.12 -25.41
N ASN A 193 3.98 -0.94 -25.83
CA ASN A 193 3.43 -0.86 -27.18
C ASN A 193 2.60 0.41 -27.42
N ILE A 194 2.17 1.12 -26.36
CA ILE A 194 1.36 2.35 -26.46
C ILE A 194 2.00 3.50 -25.67
N LEU A 195 2.36 3.29 -24.40
CA LEU A 195 2.66 4.36 -23.46
C LEU A 195 4.16 4.70 -23.40
N GLU A 196 4.51 5.98 -23.49
CA GLU A 196 5.90 6.46 -23.34
C GLU A 196 6.48 6.14 -21.96
N SER A 197 5.69 6.33 -20.89
CA SER A 197 6.09 5.97 -19.53
C SER A 197 6.45 4.47 -19.40
N SER A 198 5.75 3.59 -20.13
CA SER A 198 6.07 2.17 -20.18
C SER A 198 7.29 1.86 -21.06
N ARG A 199 7.54 2.64 -22.11
CA ARG A 199 8.77 2.50 -22.92
C ARG A 199 10.00 2.85 -22.09
N LEU A 200 9.96 3.97 -21.37
CA LEU A 200 11.00 4.35 -20.41
C LEU A 200 11.17 3.26 -19.34
N TRP A 201 10.06 2.77 -18.77
CA TRP A 201 10.08 1.67 -17.80
C TRP A 201 10.84 0.45 -18.32
N ARG A 202 10.53 0.02 -19.54
CA ARG A 202 11.16 -1.14 -20.17
C ARG A 202 12.63 -0.91 -20.54
N GLN A 203 13.04 0.33 -20.83
CA GLN A 203 14.44 0.65 -21.12
C GLN A 203 15.33 0.56 -19.88
N ILE A 204 14.78 0.84 -18.70
CA ILE A 204 15.52 0.82 -17.42
C ILE A 204 15.57 -0.60 -16.82
N ALA A 205 14.56 -1.43 -17.10
CA ALA A 205 14.42 -2.82 -16.60
C ALA A 205 15.43 -3.80 -17.21
#